data_AF-A0A2D8MBF6-F1
#
_entry.id   AF-A0A2D8MBF6-F1
#
_cell.length_a   1.000
_cell.length_b   1.000
_cell.length_c   1.000
_cell.angle_alpha   90.00
_cell.angle_beta   90.00
_cell.angle_gamma   90.00
#
_symmetry.space_group_name_H-M   'P 1'
#
loop_
_entity.id
_entity.type
_entity.pdbx_description
1 polymer ?
#
loop_
_entity_poly.entity_id
_entity_poly.type
_entity_poly.pdbx_seq_one_letter_code
_entity_poly.pdbx_strand_id
1 'polypeptide(L)'
;MCDLQTGAGCLDMADHIAGVLTAIVAVLAFAHYQLGRWRRRRKLVRYLDRYLLSVKGDAARTGKLTAFHLMSVLHMTESEVLEAAFTSEKVRAWRIVDRQTGRSVGIMFSSAKLPMPKFEIEYDQEYDA
;
A
#
# COMPACT_ATOMS: atom_id res chain seq x y z
N MET A 1 -4.55 -62.68 -15.46
CA MET A 1 -5.48 -61.55 -15.71
C MET A 1 -6.06 -61.11 -14.37
N CYS A 2 -5.31 -60.37 -13.55
CA CYS A 2 -5.78 -59.69 -12.33
C CYS A 2 -4.56 -58.91 -11.82
N ASP A 3 -4.29 -57.72 -12.37
CA ASP A 3 -3.34 -56.76 -11.77
C ASP A 3 -3.45 -55.34 -12.36
N LEU A 4 -4.29 -55.11 -13.38
CA LEU A 4 -4.52 -53.75 -13.91
C LEU A 4 -5.54 -52.93 -13.08
N GLN A 5 -6.31 -53.56 -12.19
CA GLN A 5 -7.41 -52.90 -11.48
C GLN A 5 -6.98 -52.24 -10.16
N THR A 6 -5.88 -52.71 -9.56
CA THR A 6 -5.26 -52.15 -8.34
C THR A 6 -4.47 -50.88 -8.61
N GLY A 7 -3.84 -50.76 -9.80
CA GLY A 7 -3.10 -49.56 -10.18
C GLY A 7 -4.00 -48.34 -10.42
N ALA A 8 -5.20 -48.55 -10.96
CA ALA A 8 -6.14 -47.47 -11.28
C ALA A 8 -6.67 -46.75 -10.03
N GLY A 9 -6.99 -47.49 -8.96
CA GLY A 9 -7.52 -46.90 -7.72
C GLY A 9 -6.49 -46.09 -6.93
N CYS A 10 -5.21 -46.48 -6.95
CA CYS A 10 -4.14 -45.74 -6.29
C CYS A 10 -3.84 -44.41 -7.00
N LEU A 11 -3.92 -44.39 -8.34
CA LEU A 11 -3.73 -43.17 -9.14
C LEU A 11 -4.87 -42.17 -8.90
N ASP A 12 -6.12 -42.65 -8.84
CA ASP A 12 -7.29 -41.81 -8.61
C ASP A 12 -7.27 -41.17 -7.20
N MET A 13 -6.85 -41.93 -6.18
CA MET A 13 -6.62 -41.36 -4.84
C MET A 13 -5.49 -40.34 -4.83
N ALA A 14 -4.40 -40.59 -5.56
CA ALA A 14 -3.27 -39.67 -5.64
C ALA A 14 -3.68 -38.34 -6.31
N ASP A 15 -4.49 -38.38 -7.37
CA ASP A 15 -4.99 -37.19 -8.05
C ASP A 15 -5.92 -36.36 -7.15
N HIS A 16 -6.82 -37.01 -6.40
CA HIS A 16 -7.66 -36.32 -5.43
C HIS A 16 -6.84 -35.67 -4.30
N ILE A 17 -5.82 -36.36 -3.78
CA ILE A 17 -4.93 -35.81 -2.75
C ILE A 17 -4.12 -34.63 -3.31
N ALA A 18 -3.58 -34.75 -4.53
CA ALA A 18 -2.85 -33.68 -5.20
C ALA A 18 -3.74 -32.45 -5.43
N GLY A 19 -5.01 -32.66 -5.81
CA GLY A 19 -6.00 -31.60 -5.94
C GLY A 19 -6.26 -30.85 -4.63
N VAL A 20 -6.48 -31.58 -3.53
CA VAL A 20 -6.71 -30.99 -2.20
C VAL A 20 -5.48 -30.22 -1.72
N LEU A 21 -4.28 -30.79 -1.89
CA LEU A 21 -3.03 -30.10 -1.52
C LEU A 21 -2.83 -28.81 -2.32
N THR A 22 -3.08 -28.85 -3.63
CA THR A 22 -2.99 -27.66 -4.49
C THR A 22 -3.96 -26.58 -4.05
N ALA A 23 -5.20 -26.96 -3.72
CA ALA A 23 -6.20 -26.04 -3.20
C ALA A 23 -5.75 -25.40 -1.87
N ILE A 24 -5.19 -26.19 -0.95
CA ILE A 24 -4.67 -25.67 0.32
C ILE A 24 -3.53 -24.67 0.09
N VAL A 25 -2.55 -25.02 -0.76
CA VAL A 25 -1.43 -24.12 -1.07
C VAL A 25 -1.93 -22.81 -1.70
N ALA A 26 -2.90 -22.88 -2.61
CA ALA A 26 -3.49 -21.70 -3.23
C ALA A 26 -4.19 -20.80 -2.19
N VAL A 27 -4.97 -21.38 -1.27
CA VAL A 27 -5.64 -20.64 -0.20
C VAL A 27 -4.62 -20.00 0.75
N LEU A 28 -3.57 -20.73 1.13
CA LEU A 28 -2.52 -20.20 2.02
C LEU A 28 -1.74 -19.07 1.36
N ALA A 29 -1.36 -19.23 0.09
CA ALA A 29 -0.67 -18.19 -0.67
C ALA A 29 -1.55 -16.93 -0.79
N PHE A 30 -2.84 -17.11 -1.09
CA PHE A 30 -3.80 -16.01 -1.16
C PHE A 30 -3.99 -15.32 0.19
N ALA A 31 -4.16 -16.09 1.26
CA ALA A 31 -4.30 -15.56 2.61
C ALA A 31 -3.06 -14.77 3.05
N HIS A 32 -1.87 -15.30 2.78
CA HIS A 32 -0.61 -14.62 3.07
C HIS A 32 -0.49 -13.30 2.31
N TYR A 33 -0.81 -13.30 1.02
CA TYR A 33 -0.82 -12.10 0.19
C TYR A 33 -1.79 -11.03 0.72
N GLN A 34 -3.03 -11.43 1.04
CA GLN A 34 -4.03 -10.53 1.58
C GLN A 34 -3.62 -9.98 2.94
N LEU A 35 -3.10 -10.81 3.85
CA LEU A 35 -2.60 -10.35 5.15
C LEU A 35 -1.48 -9.32 4.99
N GLY A 36 -0.55 -9.53 4.06
CA GLY A 36 0.51 -8.57 3.73
C GLY A 36 -0.07 -7.21 3.33
N ARG A 37 -1.02 -7.21 2.39
CA ARG A 37 -1.71 -5.99 1.91
C ARG A 37 -2.45 -5.26 3.03
N TRP A 38 -3.14 -5.99 3.90
CA TRP A 38 -3.84 -5.42 5.05
C TRP A 38 -2.90 -4.82 6.09
N ARG A 39 -1.76 -5.48 6.35
CA ARG A 39 -0.71 -4.96 7.25
C ARG A 39 -0.10 -3.67 6.73
N ARG A 40 0.22 -3.61 5.43
CA ARG A 40 0.76 -2.40 4.76
C ARG A 40 -0.19 -1.22 4.90
N ARG A 41 -1.48 -1.41 4.60
CA ARG A 41 -2.53 -0.39 4.81
C ARG A 41 -2.59 0.13 6.24
N ARG A 42 -2.60 -0.77 7.23
CA ARG A 42 -2.65 -0.38 8.65
C ARG A 42 -1.40 0.40 9.07
N LYS A 43 -0.21 0.03 8.58
CA LYS A 43 1.03 0.76 8.87
C LYS A 43 0.95 2.20 8.37
N LEU A 44 0.53 2.39 7.11
CA LEU A 44 0.40 3.71 6.51
C LEU A 44 -0.60 4.59 7.27
N VAL A 45 -1.82 4.09 7.53
CA VAL A 45 -2.84 4.85 8.27
C VAL A 45 -2.37 5.21 9.68
N ARG A 46 -1.75 4.27 10.40
CA ARG A 46 -1.22 4.53 11.75
C ARG A 46 -0.11 5.56 11.74
N TYR A 47 0.78 5.51 10.74
CA TYR A 47 1.85 6.49 10.61
C TYR A 47 1.30 7.88 10.34
N LEU A 48 0.36 8.02 9.40
CA LEU A 48 -0.30 9.30 9.11
C LEU A 48 -1.03 9.85 10.35
N ASP A 49 -1.80 9.01 11.05
CA ASP A 49 -2.49 9.42 12.27
C ASP A 49 -1.48 9.89 13.34
N ARG A 50 -0.40 9.15 13.59
CA ARG A 50 0.62 9.52 14.60
C ARG A 50 1.40 10.77 14.21
N TYR A 51 1.87 10.83 12.97
CA TYR A 51 2.68 11.93 12.47
C TYR A 51 1.88 13.24 12.55
N LEU A 52 0.62 13.22 12.11
CA LEU A 52 -0.24 14.40 12.13
C LEU A 52 -0.65 14.82 13.55
N LEU A 53 -0.76 13.88 14.50
CA LEU A 53 -0.94 14.20 15.92
C LEU A 53 0.32 14.84 16.54
N SER A 54 1.51 14.43 16.10
CA SER A 54 2.79 14.94 16.62
C SER A 54 3.15 16.33 16.09
N VAL A 55 2.71 16.68 14.88
CA VAL A 55 3.01 17.96 14.24
C VAL A 55 1.87 18.95 14.51
N LYS A 56 2.01 19.73 15.58
CA LYS A 56 1.22 20.94 15.83
C LYS A 56 1.79 22.10 15.01
N GLY A 57 1.18 22.40 13.87
CA GLY A 57 1.54 23.53 13.02
C GLY A 57 1.54 23.19 11.53
N ASP A 58 1.28 24.22 10.72
CA ASP A 58 1.12 24.09 9.27
C ASP A 58 2.47 24.00 8.54
N ALA A 59 3.50 24.75 8.97
CA ALA A 59 4.77 24.82 8.22
C ALA A 59 5.60 23.51 8.13
N ALA A 60 5.40 22.54 9.02
CA ALA A 60 6.22 21.31 9.06
C ALA A 60 5.62 20.10 8.30
N ARG A 61 4.51 20.30 7.57
CA ARG A 61 3.74 19.20 6.94
C ARG A 61 4.10 18.93 5.48
N THR A 62 4.71 19.89 4.80
CA THR A 62 4.66 19.99 3.32
C THR A 62 5.59 19.04 2.56
N GLY A 63 6.64 18.47 3.19
CA GLY A 63 7.54 17.51 2.53
C GLY A 63 7.45 16.06 3.03
N LYS A 64 6.95 15.85 4.25
CA LYS A 64 7.04 14.58 4.99
C LYS A 64 5.82 13.67 4.76
N LEU A 65 5.00 13.97 3.77
CA LEU A 65 3.76 13.27 3.45
C LEU A 65 3.67 12.86 1.98
N THR A 66 4.75 13.04 1.21
CA THR A 66 4.83 12.59 -0.18
C THR A 66 5.04 11.07 -0.25
N ALA A 67 4.77 10.48 -1.43
CA ALA A 67 5.01 9.07 -1.68
C ALA A 67 6.45 8.67 -1.31
N PHE A 68 7.44 9.46 -1.75
CA PHE A 68 8.85 9.19 -1.53
C PHE A 68 9.24 9.16 -0.05
N HIS A 69 8.74 10.10 0.75
CA HIS A 69 8.96 10.10 2.19
C HIS A 69 8.30 8.90 2.89
N LEU A 70 7.08 8.53 2.47
CA LEU A 70 6.40 7.37 3.04
C LEU A 70 7.10 6.05 2.67
N MET A 71 7.67 5.95 1.47
CA MET A 71 8.47 4.79 1.05
C MET A 71 9.69 4.60 1.96
N SER A 72 10.44 5.68 2.22
CA SER A 72 11.65 5.62 3.05
C SER A 72 11.34 5.29 4.51
N VAL A 73 10.28 5.88 5.08
CA VAL A 73 9.93 5.67 6.50
C VAL A 73 9.23 4.33 6.73
N LEU A 74 8.32 3.93 5.83
CA LEU A 74 7.51 2.72 5.99
C LEU A 74 8.17 1.47 5.41
N HIS A 75 9.31 1.62 4.72
CA HIS A 75 9.97 0.57 3.95
C HIS A 75 8.97 -0.12 3.00
N MET A 76 8.29 0.70 2.21
CA MET A 76 7.32 0.27 1.21
C MET A 76 7.78 0.73 -0.17
N THR A 77 7.42 -0.01 -1.21
CA THR A 77 7.59 0.47 -2.59
C THR A 77 6.59 1.56 -2.90
N GLU A 78 6.84 2.35 -3.96
CA GLU A 78 5.90 3.39 -4.40
C GLU A 78 4.51 2.80 -4.69
N SER A 79 4.49 1.67 -5.40
CA SER A 79 3.27 0.95 -5.74
C SER A 79 2.51 0.49 -4.50
N GLU A 80 3.19 0.02 -3.46
CA GLU A 80 2.58 -0.37 -2.19
C GLU A 80 2.01 0.83 -1.44
N VAL A 81 2.70 1.96 -1.43
CA VAL A 81 2.22 3.20 -0.80
C VAL A 81 0.98 3.70 -1.52
N LEU A 82 1.03 3.79 -2.86
CA LEU A 82 -0.09 4.24 -3.69
C LEU A 82 -1.30 3.31 -3.55
N GLU A 83 -1.08 1.99 -3.65
CA GLU A 83 -2.13 1.02 -3.50
C GLU A 83 -2.77 1.08 -2.09
N ALA A 84 -1.94 1.18 -1.05
CA ALA A 84 -2.41 1.28 0.32
C ALA A 84 -3.17 2.59 0.59
N ALA A 85 -2.72 3.70 0.01
CA ALA A 85 -3.37 5.00 0.13
C ALA A 85 -4.70 5.02 -0.62
N PHE A 86 -4.72 4.66 -1.90
CA PHE A 86 -5.92 4.73 -2.74
C PHE A 86 -7.00 3.72 -2.35
N THR A 87 -6.63 2.56 -1.79
CA THR A 87 -7.65 1.62 -1.32
C THR A 87 -8.15 1.94 0.10
N SER A 88 -7.58 2.94 0.79
CA SER A 88 -7.99 3.28 2.14
C SER A 88 -8.88 4.52 2.15
N GLU A 89 -10.13 4.37 2.58
CA GLU A 89 -11.04 5.50 2.82
C GLU A 89 -10.54 6.48 3.91
N LYS A 90 -9.56 6.03 4.72
CA LYS A 90 -8.96 6.82 5.80
C LYS A 90 -7.80 7.69 5.33
N VAL A 91 -7.42 7.59 4.06
CA VAL A 91 -6.29 8.33 3.48
C VAL A 91 -6.83 9.16 2.34
N ARG A 92 -6.44 10.44 2.30
CA ARG A 92 -6.71 11.33 1.18
C ARG A 92 -5.42 11.59 0.43
N ALA A 93 -5.49 11.59 -0.89
CA ALA A 93 -4.39 11.92 -1.77
C ALA A 93 -4.63 13.29 -2.40
N TRP A 94 -3.59 14.10 -2.47
CA TRP A 94 -3.63 15.46 -2.97
C TRP A 94 -2.55 15.66 -4.01
N ARG A 95 -2.88 16.29 -5.13
CA ARG A 95 -1.89 16.68 -6.13
C ARG A 95 -1.17 17.93 -5.65
N ILE A 96 0.16 17.87 -5.66
CA ILE A 96 1.04 19.02 -5.50
C ILE A 96 1.24 19.61 -6.90
N VAL A 97 0.94 20.89 -7.05
CA VAL A 97 1.03 21.62 -8.33
C VAL A 97 2.05 22.73 -8.21
N ASP A 98 2.93 22.85 -9.18
CA ASP A 98 3.79 24.01 -9.33
C ASP A 98 2.96 25.18 -9.89
N ARG A 99 2.97 26.32 -9.18
CA ARG A 99 2.20 27.52 -9.52
C ARG A 99 2.70 28.19 -10.80
N GLN A 100 3.99 28.11 -11.09
CA GLN A 100 4.58 28.78 -12.27
C GLN A 100 4.27 28.02 -13.55
N THR A 101 4.40 26.69 -13.52
CA THR A 101 4.20 25.85 -14.71
C THR A 101 2.81 25.21 -14.80
N GLY A 102 2.04 25.21 -13.70
CA GLY A 102 0.77 24.50 -13.58
C GLY A 102 0.91 22.96 -13.54
N ARG A 103 2.14 22.43 -13.50
CA ARG A 103 2.41 20.99 -13.61
C ARG A 103 2.29 20.27 -12.27
N SER A 104 1.92 18.99 -12.30
CA SER A 104 1.97 18.13 -11.11
C SER A 104 3.42 17.81 -10.77
N VAL A 105 3.86 18.18 -9.57
CA VAL A 105 5.19 17.82 -9.06
C VAL A 105 5.14 16.55 -8.22
N GLY A 106 4.00 16.26 -7.59
CA GLY A 106 3.88 15.05 -6.78
C GLY A 106 2.50 14.84 -6.17
N ILE A 107 2.42 13.81 -5.33
CA ILE A 107 1.21 13.44 -4.59
C ILE A 107 1.54 13.46 -3.09
N MET A 108 0.71 14.13 -2.31
CA MET A 108 0.76 14.18 -0.85
C MET A 108 -0.38 13.35 -0.25
N PHE A 109 -0.12 12.66 0.86
CA PHE A 109 -1.11 11.85 1.55
C PHE A 109 -1.43 12.41 2.94
N SER A 110 -2.71 12.43 3.31
CA SER A 110 -3.16 12.86 4.64
C SER A 110 -4.18 11.90 5.22
N SER A 111 -4.32 11.88 6.54
CA SER A 111 -5.44 11.16 7.18
C SER A 111 -6.76 11.89 6.91
N ALA A 112 -7.81 11.15 6.59
CA ALA A 112 -9.14 11.69 6.30
C ALA A 112 -9.83 12.35 7.52
N LYS A 113 -9.34 12.06 8.73
CA LYS A 113 -9.87 12.62 9.98
C LYS A 113 -9.53 14.09 10.20
N LEU A 114 -8.51 14.58 9.52
CA LEU A 114 -7.98 15.90 9.79
C LEU A 114 -8.45 16.89 8.74
N PRO A 115 -8.74 18.14 9.15
CA PRO A 115 -9.06 19.19 8.21
C PRO A 115 -7.88 19.35 7.24
N MET A 116 -8.25 19.60 6.00
CA MET A 116 -7.34 20.01 4.94
C MET A 116 -6.39 21.06 5.50
N PRO A 117 -5.08 20.80 5.52
CA PRO A 117 -4.20 21.90 5.80
C PRO A 117 -4.31 22.86 4.61
N LYS A 118 -4.52 24.15 4.89
CA LYS A 118 -4.66 25.19 3.89
C LYS A 118 -3.28 25.48 3.30
N PHE A 119 -2.83 24.64 2.39
CA PHE A 119 -1.58 24.86 1.68
C PHE A 119 -1.89 25.20 0.23
N GLU A 120 -1.77 26.49 -0.11
CA GLU A 120 -1.15 26.84 -1.37
C GLU A 120 0.32 26.45 -1.20
N ILE A 121 0.73 25.33 -1.80
CA ILE A 121 2.12 24.88 -1.71
C ILE A 121 2.92 25.79 -2.64
N GLU A 122 3.37 26.91 -2.07
CA GLU A 122 4.38 27.78 -2.64
C GLU A 122 5.70 27.01 -2.60
N TYR A 123 6.10 26.47 -3.75
CA TYR A 123 7.50 26.10 -3.95
C TYR A 123 8.26 27.40 -4.17
N ASP A 124 8.89 27.93 -3.13
CA ASP A 124 10.02 28.83 -3.33
C ASP A 124 11.14 27.99 -3.95
N GLN A 125 11.44 28.26 -5.22
CA GLN A 125 12.61 27.71 -5.90
C GLN A 125 13.87 28.22 -5.19
N GLU A 126 14.37 27.48 -4.22
CA GLU A 126 15.73 27.65 -3.71
C GLU A 126 16.54 26.38 -3.96
N TYR A 127 16.54 25.92 -5.22
CA TYR A 127 17.41 24.83 -5.71
C TYR A 127 17.76 25.02 -7.20
N ASP A 128 18.13 26.24 -7.57
CA ASP A 128 18.98 26.48 -8.75
C ASP A 128 20.33 27.02 -8.25
N ALA A 129 21.31 26.11 -8.11
CA ALA A 129 22.73 26.41 -8.00
C ALA A 129 23.54 25.26 -8.64
#